data_AF-A0A3B8N4G2-F1
#
_entry.id   AF-A0A3B8N4G2-F1
#
_cell.length_a   1.000
_cell.length_b   1.000
_cell.length_c   1.000
_cell.angle_alpha   90.00
_cell.angle_beta   90.00
_cell.angle_gamma   90.00
#
_symmetry.space_group_name_H-M   'P 1'
#
loop_
_entity.id
_entity.type
_entity.pdbx_description
1 polymer ?
#
loop_
_entity_poly.entity_id
_entity_poly.type
_entity_poly.pdbx_seq_one_letter_code
_entity_poly.pdbx_strand_id
1 'polypeptide(L)'
;MGFLKDEKGMTLIEVLVSIAIFAIVAVPILGIFSQSAVTAADSRVKTKQVAIARTVAENIKAGNVKSDSDLKKILEEYEKEGFLPFVEKIQKDGVTQYKISIGKIGSNSYYTLYVVGPQTGITNYTPVVVPSTPGSGGSIFDKVLNYVLSLITIIIVAIWSALFILFVIIPAFGWESVIKVPQFVLSVVDAINSGYRTLKDIAITAAGKIGLGIPWWLRWW
;
A
#
# COMPACT_ATOMS: atom_id res chain seq x y z
N MET A 1 -50.61 23.28 -9.88
CA MET A 1 -50.42 24.04 -8.63
C MET A 1 -49.28 23.38 -7.89
N GLY A 2 -48.05 23.85 -7.86
CA GLY A 2 -47.36 24.97 -8.48
C GLY A 2 -45.90 24.76 -8.11
N PHE A 3 -45.09 24.24 -9.04
CA PHE A 3 -43.63 24.24 -8.91
C PHE A 3 -43.15 25.66 -9.21
N LEU A 4 -43.52 26.60 -8.34
CA LEU A 4 -43.04 27.97 -8.40
C LEU A 4 -41.67 27.98 -7.73
N LYS A 5 -40.67 28.01 -8.60
CA LYS A 5 -39.32 28.53 -8.39
C LYS A 5 -39.39 29.79 -7.51
N ASP A 6 -39.00 29.65 -6.25
CA ASP A 6 -38.79 30.77 -5.34
C ASP A 6 -37.28 31.02 -5.27
N GLU A 7 -36.85 32.29 -5.26
CA GLU A 7 -35.44 32.70 -5.20
C GLU A 7 -34.81 32.49 -3.80
N LYS A 8 -35.24 31.43 -3.09
CA LYS A 8 -35.01 31.25 -1.65
C LYS A 8 -34.50 29.84 -1.32
N GLY A 9 -33.24 29.59 -1.66
CA GLY A 9 -32.46 28.49 -1.08
C GLY A 9 -32.86 27.08 -1.50
N MET A 10 -31.96 26.14 -1.21
CA MET A 10 -32.11 24.72 -1.54
C MET A 10 -33.00 24.04 -0.49
N THR A 11 -33.99 23.25 -0.92
CA THR A 11 -34.84 22.53 0.03
C THR A 11 -34.03 21.42 0.72
N LEU A 12 -34.41 21.07 1.96
CA LEU A 12 -33.68 20.07 2.75
C LEU A 12 -33.67 18.68 2.07
N ILE A 13 -34.73 18.35 1.32
CA ILE A 13 -34.80 17.12 0.52
C ILE A 13 -33.83 17.15 -0.66
N GLU A 14 -33.70 18.28 -1.37
CA GLU A 14 -32.74 18.43 -2.48
C GLU A 14 -31.29 18.34 -1.99
N VAL A 15 -30.99 18.90 -0.82
CA VAL A 15 -29.66 18.79 -0.18
C VAL A 15 -29.36 17.34 0.17
N LEU A 16 -30.31 16.62 0.79
CA LEU A 16 -30.14 15.20 1.15
C LEU A 16 -29.94 14.32 -0.08
N VAL A 17 -30.74 14.52 -1.13
CA VAL A 17 -30.62 13.78 -2.40
C VAL A 17 -29.27 14.08 -3.06
N SER A 18 -28.82 15.33 -3.04
CA SER A 18 -27.52 15.72 -3.61
C SER A 18 -26.34 15.09 -2.87
N ILE A 19 -26.37 15.06 -1.53
CA ILE A 19 -25.33 14.40 -0.73
C ILE A 19 -25.37 12.88 -0.94
N ALA A 20 -26.55 12.28 -1.04
CA ALA A 20 -26.70 10.85 -1.30
C ALA A 20 -26.11 10.45 -2.65
N ILE A 21 -26.44 11.19 -3.72
CA ILE A 21 -25.89 10.95 -5.07
C ILE A 21 -24.38 11.21 -5.07
N PHE A 22 -23.91 12.26 -4.40
CA PHE A 22 -22.48 12.55 -4.28
C PHE A 22 -21.73 11.42 -3.58
N ALA A 23 -22.27 10.86 -2.50
CA ALA A 23 -21.65 9.75 -1.78
C ALA A 23 -21.54 8.48 -2.64
N ILE A 24 -22.60 8.15 -3.40
CA ILE A 24 -22.62 7.00 -4.32
C ILE A 24 -21.51 7.13 -5.38
N VAL A 25 -21.27 8.35 -5.87
CA VAL A 25 -20.29 8.63 -6.92
C VAL A 25 -18.86 8.80 -6.36
N ALA A 26 -18.71 9.41 -5.18
CA ALA A 26 -17.40 9.73 -4.60
C ALA A 26 -16.60 8.48 -4.18
N VAL A 27 -17.27 7.45 -3.65
CA VAL A 27 -16.63 6.21 -3.17
C VAL A 27 -15.86 5.48 -4.28
N PRO A 28 -16.45 5.13 -5.44
CA PRO A 28 -15.71 4.46 -6.51
C PRO A 28 -14.61 5.35 -7.10
N ILE A 29 -14.83 6.67 -7.18
CA ILE A 29 -13.83 7.63 -7.67
C ILE A 29 -12.59 7.63 -6.78
N LEU A 30 -12.75 7.69 -5.45
CA LEU A 30 -11.64 7.62 -4.50
C LEU A 30 -10.89 6.29 -4.60
N GLY A 31 -11.61 5.18 -4.81
CA GLY A 31 -11.01 3.86 -5.05
C GLY A 31 -10.07 3.86 -6.26
N ILE A 32 -10.53 4.41 -7.40
CA ILE A 32 -9.73 4.49 -8.63
C ILE A 32 -8.48 5.37 -8.43
N PHE A 33 -8.62 6.52 -7.76
CA PHE A 33 -7.48 7.40 -7.50
C PHE A 33 -6.45 6.77 -6.55
N SER A 34 -6.92 6.08 -5.51
CA SER A 34 -6.03 5.35 -4.59
C SER A 34 -5.25 4.27 -5.33
N GLN A 35 -5.94 3.45 -6.14
CA GLN A 35 -5.29 2.39 -6.91
C GLN A 35 -4.36 2.94 -8.00
N SER A 36 -4.71 4.06 -8.61
CA SER A 36 -3.84 4.76 -9.56
C SER A 36 -2.57 5.28 -8.89
N ALA A 37 -2.67 5.83 -7.67
CA ALA A 37 -1.51 6.30 -6.91
C ALA A 37 -0.58 5.14 -6.52
N VAL A 38 -1.13 4.01 -6.07
CA VAL A 38 -0.37 2.79 -5.79
C VAL A 38 0.32 2.28 -7.06
N THR A 39 -0.42 2.17 -8.16
CA THR A 39 0.11 1.70 -9.45
C THR A 39 1.20 2.62 -9.99
N ALA A 40 1.05 3.93 -9.80
CA ALA A 40 2.06 4.92 -10.20
C ALA A 40 3.35 4.78 -9.37
N ALA A 41 3.22 4.57 -8.05
CA ALA A 41 4.37 4.32 -7.18
C ALA A 41 5.11 3.03 -7.59
N ASP A 42 4.37 1.93 -7.78
CA ASP A 42 4.93 0.65 -8.24
C ASP A 42 5.61 0.78 -9.60
N SER A 43 4.99 1.50 -10.53
CA SER A 43 5.53 1.75 -11.87
C SER A 43 6.83 2.54 -11.79
N ARG A 44 6.93 3.51 -10.88
CA ARG A 44 8.15 4.29 -10.65
C ARG A 44 9.27 3.42 -10.09
N VAL A 45 8.97 2.52 -9.14
CA VAL A 45 9.94 1.55 -8.61
C VAL A 45 10.43 0.63 -9.72
N LYS A 46 9.53 0.04 -10.51
CA LYS A 46 9.88 -0.82 -11.66
C LYS A 46 10.72 -0.08 -12.68
N THR A 47 10.36 1.17 -13.01
CA THR A 47 11.13 2.00 -13.95
C THR A 47 12.55 2.23 -13.45
N LYS A 48 12.72 2.52 -12.14
CA LYS A 48 14.06 2.62 -11.53
C LYS A 48 14.80 1.29 -11.57
N GLN A 49 14.16 0.16 -11.25
CA GLN A 49 14.79 -1.17 -11.33
C GLN A 49 15.31 -1.48 -12.73
N VAL A 50 14.52 -1.15 -13.77
CA VAL A 50 14.93 -1.28 -15.18
C VAL A 50 16.11 -0.38 -15.50
N ALA A 51 16.07 0.88 -15.07
CA ALA A 51 17.15 1.83 -15.30
C ALA A 51 18.46 1.35 -14.66
N ILE A 52 18.44 0.94 -13.39
CA ILE A 52 19.61 0.40 -12.67
C ILE A 52 20.16 -0.82 -13.42
N ALA A 53 19.29 -1.78 -13.77
CA ALA A 53 19.72 -2.98 -14.50
C ALA A 53 20.37 -2.64 -15.86
N ARG A 54 19.82 -1.66 -16.58
CA ARG A 54 20.41 -1.17 -17.85
C ARG A 54 21.75 -0.49 -17.63
N THR A 55 21.85 0.39 -16.64
CA THR A 55 23.12 1.05 -16.30
C THR A 55 24.20 0.03 -15.96
N VAL A 56 23.89 -1.00 -15.18
CA VAL A 56 24.83 -2.09 -14.88
C VAL A 56 25.22 -2.84 -16.17
N ALA A 57 24.23 -3.20 -16.99
CA ALA A 57 24.46 -3.91 -18.25
C ALA A 57 25.35 -3.11 -19.22
N GLU A 58 25.12 -1.79 -19.34
CA GLU A 58 25.91 -0.88 -20.16
C GLU A 58 27.34 -0.75 -19.64
N ASN A 59 27.53 -0.62 -18.33
CA ASN A 59 28.86 -0.53 -17.73
C ASN A 59 29.66 -1.83 -17.88
N ILE A 60 29.01 -3.00 -17.80
CA ILE A 60 29.63 -4.29 -18.12
C ILE A 60 30.02 -4.35 -19.60
N LYS A 61 29.11 -3.98 -20.52
CA LYS A 61 29.37 -3.98 -21.96
C LYS A 61 30.49 -3.02 -22.36
N ALA A 62 30.55 -1.85 -21.73
CA ALA A 62 31.59 -0.85 -21.97
C ALA A 62 32.97 -1.24 -21.41
N GLY A 63 33.06 -2.30 -20.60
CA GLY A 63 34.31 -2.72 -19.96
C GLY A 63 34.74 -1.83 -18.79
N ASN A 64 33.84 -0.97 -18.29
CA ASN A 64 34.07 -0.14 -17.10
C ASN A 64 34.09 -0.95 -15.81
N VAL A 65 33.47 -2.13 -15.83
CA VAL A 65 33.39 -3.03 -14.69
C VAL A 65 34.33 -4.20 -14.94
N LYS A 66 35.43 -4.26 -14.20
CA LYS A 66 36.43 -5.34 -14.31
C LYS A 66 36.34 -6.31 -13.15
N SER A 67 35.88 -5.84 -12.00
CA SER A 67 35.79 -6.59 -10.74
C SER A 67 34.53 -6.24 -9.94
N ASP A 68 34.24 -7.04 -8.91
CA ASP A 68 33.14 -6.77 -7.97
C ASP A 68 33.28 -5.40 -7.27
N SER A 69 34.51 -4.91 -7.10
CA SER A 69 34.77 -3.61 -6.47
C SER A 69 34.30 -2.43 -7.34
N ASP A 70 34.39 -2.56 -8.66
CA ASP A 70 33.93 -1.54 -9.62
C ASP A 70 32.41 -1.53 -9.67
N LEU A 71 31.80 -2.72 -9.64
CA LEU A 71 30.36 -2.90 -9.57
C LEU A 71 29.79 -2.29 -8.27
N LYS A 72 30.47 -2.50 -7.14
CA LYS A 72 30.08 -1.94 -5.84
C LYS A 72 30.01 -0.41 -5.87
N LYS A 73 30.98 0.27 -6.50
CA LYS A 73 30.99 1.75 -6.60
C LYS A 73 29.79 2.30 -7.34
N ILE A 74 29.36 1.60 -8.40
CA ILE A 74 28.17 1.99 -9.19
C ILE A 74 26.89 1.73 -8.39
N LEU A 75 26.86 0.64 -7.62
CA LEU A 75 25.66 0.17 -6.94
C LEU A 75 25.43 0.78 -5.55
N GLU A 76 26.47 1.32 -4.91
CA GLU A 76 26.41 1.85 -3.54
C GLU A 76 25.33 2.93 -3.37
N GLU A 77 25.16 3.82 -4.35
CA GLU A 77 24.13 4.86 -4.31
C GLU A 77 22.72 4.24 -4.34
N TYR A 78 22.50 3.24 -5.19
CA TYR A 78 21.21 2.55 -5.30
C TYR A 78 20.91 1.67 -4.07
N GLU A 79 21.94 1.08 -3.47
CA GLU A 79 21.82 0.36 -2.19
C GLU A 79 21.39 1.28 -1.05
N LYS A 80 21.91 2.52 -1.00
CA LYS A 80 21.47 3.56 -0.04
C LYS A 80 20.01 3.97 -0.26
N GLU A 81 19.54 4.00 -1.50
CA GLU A 81 18.11 4.16 -1.82
C GLU A 81 17.26 2.92 -1.45
N GLY A 82 17.90 1.83 -1.01
CA GLY A 82 17.29 0.58 -0.55
C GLY A 82 16.90 -0.37 -1.67
N PHE A 83 17.54 -0.26 -2.84
CA PHE A 83 17.49 -1.30 -3.89
C PHE A 83 18.47 -2.43 -3.56
N LEU A 84 18.14 -3.63 -4.02
CA LEU A 84 18.90 -4.85 -3.75
C LEU A 84 19.37 -5.44 -5.10
N PRO A 85 20.52 -4.99 -5.63
CA PRO A 85 21.08 -5.47 -6.89
C PRO A 85 21.84 -6.79 -6.71
N PHE A 86 21.45 -7.81 -7.47
CA PHE A 86 22.12 -9.11 -7.56
C PHE A 86 22.68 -9.27 -8.98
N VAL A 87 23.96 -9.59 -9.10
CA VAL A 87 24.59 -9.85 -10.41
C VAL A 87 25.31 -11.18 -10.37
N GLU A 88 24.94 -12.08 -11.27
CA GLU A 88 25.51 -13.42 -11.39
C GLU A 88 26.09 -13.58 -12.80
N LYS A 89 27.35 -14.04 -12.88
CA LYS A 89 27.97 -14.42 -14.15
C LYS A 89 27.60 -15.85 -14.49
N ILE A 90 27.01 -16.04 -15.67
CA ILE A 90 26.62 -17.33 -16.23
C ILE A 90 27.45 -17.56 -17.49
N GLN A 91 28.23 -18.63 -17.52
CA GLN A 91 28.86 -19.08 -18.76
C GLN A 91 27.99 -20.13 -19.42
N LYS A 92 27.57 -19.86 -20.66
CA LYS A 92 26.77 -20.79 -21.45
C LYS A 92 27.31 -20.80 -22.88
N ASP A 93 27.65 -21.98 -23.39
CA ASP A 93 28.10 -22.20 -24.78
C ASP A 93 29.26 -21.30 -25.23
N GLY A 94 30.25 -21.08 -24.35
CA GLY A 94 31.43 -20.23 -24.63
C GLY A 94 31.17 -18.72 -24.58
N VAL A 95 29.93 -18.30 -24.33
CA VAL A 95 29.53 -16.89 -24.22
C VAL A 95 29.37 -16.52 -22.74
N THR A 96 29.92 -15.37 -22.36
CA THR A 96 29.74 -14.83 -21.00
C THR A 96 28.45 -14.02 -20.94
N GLN A 97 27.50 -14.50 -20.14
CA GLN A 97 26.23 -13.85 -19.84
C GLN A 97 26.22 -13.39 -18.38
N TYR A 98 25.52 -12.30 -18.10
CA TYR A 98 25.29 -11.79 -16.75
C TYR A 98 23.80 -11.70 -16.51
N LYS A 99 23.35 -12.26 -15.38
CA LYS A 99 21.99 -12.13 -14.87
C LYS A 99 21.98 -11.03 -13.83
N ILE A 100 21.33 -9.93 -14.13
CA ILE A 100 21.21 -8.75 -13.27
C ILE A 100 19.79 -8.74 -12.73
N SER A 101 19.60 -8.90 -11.42
CA SER A 101 18.30 -8.87 -10.77
C SER A 101 18.24 -7.74 -9.75
N ILE A 102 17.27 -6.83 -9.86
CA ILE A 102 17.14 -5.68 -8.98
C ILE A 102 15.85 -5.80 -8.17
N GLY A 103 15.98 -5.96 -6.85
CA GLY A 103 14.87 -5.89 -5.88
C GLY A 103 14.80 -4.52 -5.19
N LYS A 104 13.77 -4.31 -4.36
CA LYS A 104 13.64 -3.15 -3.46
C LYS A 104 13.18 -3.65 -2.10
N ILE A 105 13.80 -3.16 -1.02
CA ILE A 105 13.37 -3.48 0.34
C ILE A 105 11.89 -3.10 0.52
N GLY A 106 11.08 -4.04 1.00
CA GLY A 106 9.64 -3.86 1.20
C GLY A 106 8.78 -4.14 -0.04
N SER A 107 9.37 -4.52 -1.17
CA SER A 107 8.66 -4.97 -2.37
C SER A 107 9.03 -6.42 -2.72
N ASN A 108 8.04 -7.21 -3.12
CA ASN A 108 8.24 -8.58 -3.63
C ASN A 108 8.53 -8.62 -5.14
N SER A 109 8.68 -7.47 -5.79
CA SER A 109 8.93 -7.39 -7.24
C SER A 109 10.42 -7.28 -7.55
N TYR A 110 10.93 -8.23 -8.32
CA TYR A 110 12.27 -8.21 -8.89
C TYR A 110 12.20 -7.97 -10.39
N TYR A 111 13.09 -7.11 -10.89
CA TYR A 111 13.34 -7.01 -12.33
C TYR A 111 14.63 -7.74 -12.68
N THR A 112 14.58 -8.67 -13.62
CA THR A 112 15.75 -9.43 -14.08
C THR A 112 16.05 -9.12 -15.54
N LEU A 113 17.31 -8.79 -15.83
CA LEU A 113 17.85 -8.56 -17.16
C LEU A 113 19.02 -9.52 -17.40
N TYR A 114 19.02 -10.17 -18.56
CA TYR A 114 20.14 -10.97 -19.04
C TYR A 114 20.93 -10.18 -20.06
N VAL A 115 22.24 -10.06 -19.87
CA VAL A 115 23.12 -9.32 -20.77
C VAL A 115 24.33 -10.16 -21.15
N VAL A 116 24.65 -10.21 -22.44
CA VAL A 116 25.91 -10.78 -22.92
C VAL A 116 26.97 -9.67 -22.94
N GLY A 117 28.16 -9.95 -22.43
CA GLY A 117 29.24 -8.97 -22.31
C GLY A 117 30.62 -9.60 -22.24
N PRO A 118 31.68 -8.76 -22.21
CA PRO A 118 33.05 -9.23 -22.10
C PRO A 118 33.27 -10.01 -20.80
N GLN A 119 34.28 -10.88 -20.78
CA GLN A 119 34.63 -11.62 -19.59
C GLN A 119 35.21 -10.68 -18.53
N THR A 120 34.56 -10.62 -17.38
CA THR A 120 35.00 -9.83 -16.22
C THR A 120 35.37 -10.75 -15.05
N GLY A 121 36.05 -10.18 -14.05
CA GLY A 121 36.36 -10.85 -12.80
C GLY A 121 35.14 -11.07 -11.90
N ILE A 122 33.95 -10.58 -12.28
CA ILE A 122 32.72 -10.77 -11.52
C ILE A 122 32.33 -12.24 -11.55
N THR A 123 32.05 -12.81 -10.38
CA THR A 123 31.49 -14.16 -10.27
C THR A 123 30.07 -14.07 -9.77
N ASN A 124 29.89 -13.59 -8.54
CA ASN A 124 28.61 -13.28 -7.93
C ASN A 124 28.73 -12.02 -7.09
N TYR A 125 27.82 -11.07 -7.32
CA TYR A 125 27.65 -9.90 -6.49
C TYR A 125 26.30 -9.99 -5.77
N THR A 126 26.37 -9.96 -4.45
CA THR A 126 25.22 -9.83 -3.57
C THR A 126 25.34 -8.52 -2.80
N PRO A 127 24.26 -7.76 -2.66
CA PRO A 127 24.31 -6.50 -1.93
C PRO A 127 24.59 -6.77 -0.46
N VAL A 128 25.31 -5.87 0.21
CA VAL A 128 25.45 -5.95 1.67
C VAL A 128 24.08 -5.63 2.25
N VAL A 129 23.40 -6.64 2.79
CA VAL A 129 22.13 -6.45 3.50
C VAL A 129 22.41 -5.59 4.71
N VAL A 130 22.18 -4.29 4.60
CA VAL A 130 22.11 -3.42 5.78
C VAL A 130 20.88 -3.93 6.55
N PRO A 131 21.03 -4.42 7.78
CA PRO A 131 19.88 -4.88 8.55
C PRO A 131 18.89 -3.72 8.59
N SER A 132 17.71 -3.95 8.02
CA SER A 132 16.61 -3.01 8.07
C SER A 132 16.24 -2.87 9.53
N THR A 133 16.80 -1.87 10.21
CA THR A 133 16.29 -1.40 11.49
C THR A 133 14.79 -1.17 11.27
N PRO A 134 13.91 -1.74 12.11
CA PRO A 134 12.47 -1.57 11.93
C PRO A 134 12.15 -0.07 12.05
N GLY A 135 12.00 0.62 10.91
CA GLY A 135 11.72 2.07 10.89
C GLY A 135 12.38 2.89 9.79
N SER A 136 13.39 2.39 9.07
CA SER A 136 14.17 3.24 8.15
C SER A 136 14.45 2.57 6.81
N GLY A 137 13.74 2.99 5.75
CA GLY A 137 14.12 2.61 4.37
C GLY A 137 13.01 2.56 3.31
N GLY A 138 11.75 2.85 3.65
CA GLY A 138 10.72 3.15 2.65
C GLY A 138 10.96 4.53 2.05
N SER A 139 10.80 4.69 0.74
CA SER A 139 10.88 6.02 0.11
C SER A 139 9.88 6.96 0.80
N ILE A 140 10.14 8.27 0.81
CA ILE A 140 9.22 9.26 1.40
C ILE A 140 7.79 9.04 0.87
N PHE A 141 7.67 8.63 -0.40
CA PHE A 141 6.40 8.27 -1.02
C PHE A 141 5.77 7.00 -0.45
N ASP A 142 6.52 5.95 -0.10
CA ASP A 142 5.97 4.76 0.57
C ASP A 142 5.49 5.08 1.98
N LYS A 143 6.19 5.97 2.69
CA LYS A 143 5.75 6.47 4.00
C LYS A 143 4.48 7.30 3.86
N VAL A 144 4.41 8.19 2.86
CA VAL A 144 3.22 9.01 2.58
C VAL A 144 2.06 8.15 2.09
N LEU A 145 2.29 7.16 1.21
CA LEU A 145 1.27 6.26 0.69
C LEU A 145 0.73 5.34 1.78
N ASN A 146 1.60 4.76 2.62
CA ASN A 146 1.16 3.98 3.78
C ASN A 146 0.45 4.85 4.83
N TYR A 147 0.86 6.10 5.00
CA TYR A 147 0.17 7.06 5.87
C TYR A 147 -1.20 7.44 5.31
N VAL A 148 -1.31 7.69 4.01
CA VAL A 148 -2.57 8.00 3.32
C VAL A 148 -3.50 6.78 3.30
N LEU A 149 -3.00 5.58 3.01
CA LEU A 149 -3.76 4.33 3.09
C LEU A 149 -4.18 4.03 4.53
N SER A 150 -3.32 4.30 5.52
CA SER A 150 -3.67 4.22 6.93
C SER A 150 -4.78 5.23 7.28
N LEU A 151 -4.68 6.48 6.83
CA LEU A 151 -5.72 7.50 7.01
C LEU A 151 -7.04 7.10 6.33
N ILE A 152 -7.00 6.59 5.10
CA ILE A 152 -8.18 6.08 4.38
C ILE A 152 -8.80 4.92 5.17
N THR A 153 -7.98 3.99 5.67
CA THR A 153 -8.45 2.86 6.48
C THR A 153 -9.10 3.36 7.78
N ILE A 154 -8.48 4.34 8.45
CA ILE A 154 -9.04 4.97 9.67
C ILE A 154 -10.36 5.67 9.35
N ILE A 155 -10.47 6.40 8.24
CA ILE A 155 -11.70 7.07 7.81
C ILE A 155 -12.80 6.06 7.51
N ILE A 156 -12.49 4.98 6.78
CA ILE A 156 -13.45 3.91 6.48
C ILE A 156 -13.91 3.24 7.77
N VAL A 157 -13.00 2.92 8.69
CA VAL A 157 -13.33 2.31 9.99
C VAL A 157 -14.17 3.28 10.83
N ALA A 158 -13.89 4.58 10.82
CA ALA A 158 -14.67 5.58 11.52
C ALA A 158 -16.11 5.66 10.98
N ILE A 159 -16.27 5.79 9.65
CA ILE A 159 -17.59 5.81 8.99
C ILE A 159 -18.36 4.52 9.25
N TRP A 160 -17.70 3.37 9.09
CA TRP A 160 -18.30 2.06 9.36
C TRP A 160 -18.74 1.94 10.81
N SER A 161 -17.90 2.33 11.78
CA SER A 161 -18.23 2.27 13.20
C SER A 161 -19.44 3.14 13.55
N ALA A 162 -19.55 4.34 12.97
CA ALA A 162 -20.68 5.24 13.16
C ALA A 162 -21.98 4.65 12.58
N LEU A 163 -21.92 4.08 11.37
CA LEU A 163 -23.06 3.39 10.76
C LEU A 163 -23.47 2.15 11.55
N PHE A 164 -22.50 1.36 12.03
CA PHE A 164 -22.77 0.17 12.84
C PHE A 164 -23.42 0.53 14.18
N ILE A 165 -22.97 1.61 14.82
CA ILE A 165 -23.62 2.15 16.02
C ILE A 165 -25.08 2.52 15.71
N LEU A 166 -25.30 3.30 14.64
CA LEU A 166 -26.61 3.86 14.32
C LEU A 166 -27.63 2.80 13.87
N PHE A 167 -27.21 1.84 13.05
CA PHE A 167 -28.11 0.84 12.45
C PHE A 167 -28.15 -0.50 13.17
N VAL A 168 -27.18 -0.80 14.04
CA VAL A 168 -27.08 -2.10 14.72
C VAL A 168 -27.14 -1.96 16.22
N ILE A 169 -26.28 -1.13 16.84
CA ILE A 169 -26.18 -1.06 18.30
C ILE A 169 -27.37 -0.32 18.91
N ILE A 170 -27.73 0.85 18.37
CA ILE A 170 -28.87 1.64 18.87
C ILE A 170 -30.19 0.85 18.74
N PRO A 171 -30.51 0.21 17.59
CA PRO A 171 -31.72 -0.59 17.46
C PRO A 171 -31.72 -1.88 18.30
N ALA A 172 -30.55 -2.52 18.50
CA ALA A 172 -30.47 -3.77 19.26
C ALA A 172 -30.53 -3.57 20.79
N PHE A 173 -29.99 -2.47 21.31
CA PHE A 173 -29.86 -2.25 22.75
C PHE A 173 -30.72 -1.10 23.30
N GLY A 174 -31.37 -0.30 22.44
CA GLY A 174 -32.23 0.81 22.88
C GLY A 174 -31.49 1.76 23.84
N TRP A 175 -31.98 1.90 25.07
CA TRP A 175 -31.36 2.75 26.10
C TRP A 175 -30.01 2.24 26.64
N GLU A 176 -29.74 0.93 26.59
CA GLU A 176 -28.44 0.38 27.00
C GLU A 176 -27.30 0.73 26.03
N SER A 177 -27.64 1.25 24.84
CA SER A 177 -26.67 1.72 23.86
C SER A 177 -25.74 2.82 24.42
N VAL A 178 -26.19 3.62 25.39
CA VAL A 178 -25.38 4.67 26.03
C VAL A 178 -24.12 4.12 26.69
N ILE A 179 -24.16 2.89 27.21
CA ILE A 179 -23.03 2.21 27.85
C ILE A 179 -22.26 1.35 26.84
N LYS A 180 -22.98 0.72 25.90
CA LYS A 180 -22.41 -0.21 24.92
C LYS A 180 -21.66 0.48 23.78
N VAL A 181 -22.07 1.69 23.38
CA VAL A 181 -21.41 2.46 22.32
C VAL A 181 -19.98 2.88 22.70
N PRO A 182 -19.71 3.47 23.89
CA PRO A 182 -18.35 3.75 24.33
C PRO A 182 -17.47 2.50 24.42
N GLN A 183 -18.01 1.39 24.93
CA GLN A 183 -17.28 0.10 25.01
C GLN A 183 -16.93 -0.45 23.62
N PHE A 184 -17.84 -0.31 22.66
CA PHE A 184 -17.61 -0.70 21.27
C PHE A 184 -16.50 0.14 20.64
N VAL A 185 -16.57 1.47 20.77
CA VAL A 185 -15.57 2.40 20.20
C VAL A 185 -14.18 2.13 20.79
N LEU A 186 -14.07 1.95 22.11
CA LEU A 186 -12.79 1.59 22.75
C LEU A 186 -12.27 0.24 22.24
N SER A 187 -13.15 -0.73 22.01
CA SER A 187 -12.77 -2.03 21.46
C SER A 187 -12.30 -1.95 20.01
N VAL A 188 -12.88 -1.06 19.20
CA VAL A 188 -12.41 -0.76 17.84
C VAL A 188 -11.01 -0.14 17.89
N VAL A 189 -10.78 0.82 18.79
CA VAL A 189 -9.47 1.45 18.97
C VAL A 189 -8.42 0.44 19.46
N ASP A 190 -8.76 -0.41 20.42
CA ASP A 190 -7.89 -1.50 20.89
C ASP A 190 -7.53 -2.48 19.77
N ALA A 191 -8.50 -2.84 18.91
CA ALA A 191 -8.26 -3.74 17.79
C ALA A 191 -7.30 -3.11 16.76
N ILE A 192 -7.46 -1.82 16.46
CA ILE A 192 -6.53 -1.09 15.58
C ILE A 192 -5.13 -1.06 16.19
N ASN A 193 -5.01 -0.75 17.49
CA ASN A 193 -3.73 -0.71 18.20
C ASN A 193 -3.05 -2.09 18.32
N SER A 194 -3.85 -3.17 18.30
CA SER A 194 -3.37 -4.56 18.33
C SER A 194 -2.92 -5.08 16.96
N GLY A 195 -3.04 -4.27 15.90
CA GLY A 195 -2.57 -4.60 14.56
C GLY A 195 -3.59 -5.28 13.65
N TYR A 196 -4.87 -5.33 14.03
CA TYR A 196 -5.93 -5.80 13.12
C TYR A 196 -6.09 -4.81 11.95
N ARG A 197 -5.98 -5.31 10.72
CA ARG A 197 -6.05 -4.48 9.49
C ARG A 197 -7.31 -4.69 8.66
N THR A 198 -8.11 -5.71 8.97
CA THR A 198 -9.37 -5.96 8.26
C THR A 198 -10.56 -5.45 9.07
N LEU A 199 -11.51 -4.81 8.41
CA LEU A 199 -12.77 -4.35 9.03
C LEU A 199 -13.53 -5.50 9.70
N LYS A 200 -13.45 -6.70 9.11
CA LYS A 200 -14.11 -7.90 9.60
C LYS A 200 -13.60 -8.33 10.97
N ASP A 201 -12.28 -8.40 11.16
CA ASP A 201 -11.69 -8.82 12.42
C ASP A 201 -11.95 -7.79 13.53
N ILE A 202 -11.89 -6.50 13.17
CA ILE A 202 -12.24 -5.39 14.06
C ILE A 202 -13.71 -5.49 14.49
N ALA A 203 -14.63 -5.75 13.54
CA ALA A 203 -16.05 -5.89 13.81
C ALA A 203 -16.38 -7.08 14.72
N ILE A 204 -15.79 -8.25 14.46
CA ILE A 204 -15.99 -9.47 15.25
C ILE A 204 -15.48 -9.27 16.68
N THR A 205 -14.29 -8.70 16.82
CA THR A 205 -13.66 -8.46 18.13
C THR A 205 -14.44 -7.43 18.94
N ALA A 206 -14.83 -6.32 18.32
CA ALA A 206 -15.56 -5.25 18.99
C ALA A 206 -17.01 -5.64 19.33
N ALA A 207 -17.71 -6.34 18.44
CA ALA A 207 -19.07 -6.83 18.69
C ALA A 207 -19.10 -7.93 19.77
N GLY A 208 -18.10 -8.82 19.77
CA GLY A 208 -17.94 -9.87 20.78
C GLY A 208 -17.77 -9.29 22.20
N LYS A 209 -16.99 -8.21 22.36
CA LYS A 209 -16.78 -7.55 23.66
C LYS A 209 -18.04 -6.90 24.24
N ILE A 210 -19.00 -6.48 23.41
CA ILE A 210 -20.26 -5.90 23.88
C ILE A 210 -21.40 -6.93 24.03
N GLY A 211 -21.14 -8.20 23.67
CA GLY A 211 -22.11 -9.29 23.70
C GLY A 211 -23.10 -9.27 22.53
N LEU A 212 -22.75 -8.61 21.42
CA LEU A 212 -23.60 -8.49 20.24
C LEU A 212 -23.18 -9.54 19.19
N GLY A 213 -24.12 -10.41 18.80
CA GLY A 213 -23.92 -11.30 17.66
C GLY A 213 -24.05 -10.53 16.35
N ILE A 214 -23.09 -10.70 15.43
CA ILE A 214 -23.14 -10.04 14.11
C ILE A 214 -24.37 -10.56 13.34
N PRO A 215 -25.28 -9.66 12.94
CA PRO A 215 -26.44 -10.02 12.14
C PRO A 215 -26.08 -10.73 10.83
N TRP A 216 -26.92 -11.66 10.36
CA TRP A 216 -26.62 -12.57 9.23
C TRP A 216 -26.32 -11.86 7.89
N TRP A 217 -27.05 -10.80 7.56
CA TRP A 217 -26.82 -9.86 6.44
C TRP A 217 -25.49 -9.09 6.51
N LEU A 218 -24.86 -9.04 7.69
CA LEU A 218 -23.57 -8.40 7.96
C LEU A 218 -22.42 -9.42 8.07
N ARG A 219 -22.64 -10.68 7.66
CA ARG A 219 -21.61 -11.75 7.67
C ARG A 219 -20.88 -11.91 6.34
N TRP A 220 -21.35 -11.24 5.28
CA TRP A 220 -20.94 -11.46 3.88
C TRP A 220 -19.88 -10.48 3.37
N TRP A 221 -19.33 -9.65 4.25
CA TRP A 221 -18.19 -8.78 3.98
C TRP A 221 -16.85 -9.39 4.46
#